data_AF-A0A3R9UME1-F1
#
_entry.id   AF-A0A3R9UME1-F1
#
_cell.length_a   1.000
_cell.length_b   1.000
_cell.length_c   1.000
_cell.angle_alpha   90.00
_cell.angle_beta   90.00
_cell.angle_gamma   90.00
#
_symmetry.space_group_name_H-M   'P 1'
#
loop_
_entity.id
_entity.type
_entity.pdbx_description
1 polymer ?
#
loop_
_entity_poly.entity_id
_entity_poly.type
_entity_poly.pdbx_seq_one_letter_code
_entity_poly.pdbx_strand_id
1 'polypeptide(L)' 'MIQPGQIYRSADPRGGPRIRVERYTHGHDHAWVVNAHDGKRARWVLTRSLHATATAKTGTPRRTGYVLEQPGT' A
#
# COMPACT_ATOMS: atom_id res chain seq x y z
N MET A 1 8.36 -6.60 -3.95
CA MET A 1 8.00 -6.14 -5.32
C MET A 1 6.52 -5.78 -5.32
N ILE A 2 6.14 -4.66 -5.94
CA ILE A 2 4.72 -4.26 -6.04
C ILE A 2 4.08 -5.04 -7.19
N GLN A 3 2.89 -5.60 -6.96
CA GLN A 3 2.15 -6.40 -7.93
C GLN A 3 0.64 -6.07 -7.87
N PRO A 4 -0.08 -6.14 -9.00
CA PRO A 4 -1.54 -6.10 -8.99
C PRO A 4 -2.15 -7.12 -8.04
N GLY A 5 -3.26 -6.76 -7.38
CA GLY A 5 -3.95 -7.60 -6.40
C GLY A 5 -3.46 -7.43 -4.97
N GLN A 6 -2.24 -6.93 -4.75
CA GLN A 6 -1.73 -6.68 -3.40
C GLN A 6 -2.58 -5.66 -2.65
N ILE A 7 -2.93 -5.97 -1.40
CA ILE A 7 -3.67 -5.10 -0.50
C ILE A 7 -2.70 -4.46 0.48
N TYR A 8 -2.86 -3.16 0.71
CA TYR A 8 -2.10 -2.41 1.68
C TYR A 8 -3.03 -1.70 2.66
N ARG A 9 -2.66 -1.71 3.94
CA ARG A 9 -3.34 -0.97 5.02
C ARG A 9 -2.61 0.33 5.33
N SER A 10 -3.31 1.33 5.83
CA SER A 10 -2.69 2.59 6.29
C SER A 10 -1.66 2.32 7.40
N ALA A 11 -0.48 2.95 7.29
CA ALA A 11 0.51 2.96 8.37
C ALA A 11 0.23 4.07 9.40
N ASP A 12 -0.66 5.00 9.10
CA ASP A 12 -1.04 6.06 10.06
C ASP A 12 -1.72 5.41 11.27
N PRO A 13 -1.30 5.74 12.52
CA PRO A 13 -1.92 5.18 13.73
C PRO A 13 -3.40 5.54 13.89
N ARG A 14 -3.90 6.57 13.21
CA ARG A 14 -5.32 6.91 13.14
C ARG A 14 -6.12 5.98 12.21
N GLY A 15 -5.41 5.10 11.49
CA GLY A 15 -5.99 4.20 10.50
C GLY A 15 -6.17 4.86 9.14
N GLY A 16 -7.00 4.24 8.31
CA GLY A 16 -7.30 4.70 6.97
C GLY A 16 -7.84 3.59 6.08
N PRO A 17 -8.32 3.92 4.86
CA PRO A 17 -8.85 2.93 3.94
C PRO A 17 -7.74 1.97 3.50
N ARG A 18 -8.10 0.69 3.37
CA ARG A 18 -7.29 -0.29 2.68
C ARG A 18 -7.30 0.00 1.18
N ILE A 19 -6.17 -0.16 0.54
CA ILE A 19 -6.02 0.04 -0.91
C ILE A 19 -5.56 -1.25 -1.56
N ARG A 20 -6.05 -1.53 -2.76
CA ARG A 20 -5.59 -2.63 -3.60
C ARG A 20 -4.90 -2.07 -4.83
N VAL A 21 -3.73 -2.61 -5.16
CA VAL A 21 -3.05 -2.29 -6.42
C VAL A 21 -3.86 -2.87 -7.56
N GLU A 22 -4.37 -2.01 -8.44
CA GLU A 22 -5.10 -2.44 -9.63
C GLU A 22 -4.14 -2.58 -10.82
N ARG A 23 -3.24 -1.60 -11.03
CA ARG A 23 -2.22 -1.64 -12.08
C ARG A 23 -0.89 -1.09 -11.58
N TYR A 24 0.20 -1.71 -12.03
CA TYR A 24 1.55 -1.22 -11.76
C TYR A 24 2.48 -1.58 -12.92
N THR A 25 3.18 -0.58 -13.44
CA THR A 25 4.27 -0.77 -14.39
C THR A 25 5.59 -0.82 -13.62
N HIS A 26 6.37 -1.89 -13.80
CA HIS A 26 7.63 -2.07 -13.09
C HIS A 26 8.58 -0.88 -13.35
N GLY A 27 9.18 -0.35 -12.28
CA GLY A 27 10.07 0.82 -12.35
C GLY A 27 9.34 2.18 -12.37
N HIS A 28 8.02 2.21 -12.52
CA HIS A 28 7.26 3.45 -12.42
C HIS A 28 7.19 3.94 -10.96
N ASP A 29 7.20 5.26 -10.76
CA ASP A 29 7.15 5.88 -9.43
C ASP A 29 5.76 5.82 -8.78
N HIS A 30 4.73 5.49 -9.56
CA HIS A 30 3.35 5.41 -9.08
C HIS A 30 2.71 4.07 -9.40
N ALA A 31 1.88 3.59 -8.46
CA ALA A 31 0.96 2.49 -8.65
C ALA A 31 -0.48 3.03 -8.72
N TRP A 32 -1.29 2.46 -9.62
CA TRP A 32 -2.71 2.76 -9.70
C TRP A 32 -3.45 1.89 -8.71
N VAL A 33 -4.12 2.51 -7.75
CA VAL A 33 -4.77 1.82 -6.64
C VAL A 33 -6.24 2.17 -6.58
N VAL A 34 -7.02 1.25 -6.03
CA VAL A 34 -8.44 1.42 -5.69
C VAL A 34 -8.65 1.11 -4.22
N ASN A 35 -9.80 1.50 -3.67
CA ASN A 35 -10.23 1.00 -2.36
C ASN A 35 -10.36 -0.53 -2.42
N ALA A 36 -9.75 -1.21 -1.45
CA ALA A 36 -9.71 -2.67 -1.43
C ALA A 36 -11.08 -3.31 -1.25
N HIS A 37 -12.05 -2.63 -0.62
CA HIS A 37 -13.37 -3.19 -0.33
C HIS A 37 -14.33 -3.11 -1.53
N ASP A 38 -14.43 -1.94 -2.18
CA ASP A 38 -15.44 -1.67 -3.21
C ASP A 38 -14.87 -1.38 -4.60
N GLY A 39 -13.54 -1.33 -4.75
CA GLY A 39 -12.89 -1.01 -6.02
C GLY A 39 -13.05 0.44 -6.48
N LYS A 40 -13.61 1.32 -5.65
CA LYS A 40 -13.84 2.73 -6.00
C LYS A 40 -12.65 3.61 -5.61
N ARG A 41 -12.78 4.92 -5.87
CA ARG A 41 -11.80 5.97 -5.51
C ARG A 41 -10.41 5.69 -6.05
N ALA A 42 -10.36 5.33 -7.33
CA ALA A 42 -9.12 5.06 -8.04
C ALA A 42 -8.21 6.29 -8.04
N ARG A 43 -6.92 6.09 -7.74
CA ARG A 43 -5.93 7.17 -7.73
C ARG A 43 -4.51 6.63 -7.91
N TRP A 44 -3.59 7.51 -8.29
CA TRP A 44 -2.17 7.25 -8.21
C TRP A 44 -1.67 7.34 -6.77
N VAL A 45 -0.82 6.40 -6.37
CA VAL A 45 -0.06 6.44 -5.11
C VAL A 45 1.40 6.21 -5.42
N LEU A 46 2.27 6.98 -4.76
CA LEU A 46 3.71 6.82 -4.87
C LEU A 46 4.15 5.43 -4.38
N THR A 47 4.95 4.73 -5.18
CA THR A 47 5.50 3.41 -4.83
C THR A 47 6.36 3.46 -3.58
N ARG A 48 7.08 4.58 -3.34
CA ARG A 48 7.83 4.80 -2.08
C ARG A 48 6.95 4.85 -0.84
N SER A 49 5.65 5.07 -0.99
CA SER A 49 4.66 5.02 0.11
C SER A 49 4.03 3.64 0.26
N LEU A 50 4.38 2.65 -0.58
CA LEU A 50 3.95 1.26 -0.46
C LEU A 50 5.07 0.43 0.15
N HIS A 51 4.91 0.07 1.41
CA HIS A 51 5.93 -0.57 2.22
C HIS A 51 5.67 -2.07 2.35
N ALA A 52 6.72 -2.87 2.18
CA ALA A 52 6.65 -4.32 2.38
C ALA A 52 6.44 -4.70 3.86
N THR A 53 6.91 -3.86 4.80
CA THR A 53 6.89 -4.13 6.24
C THR A 53 6.37 -2.93 7.03
N ALA A 54 5.79 -3.20 8.20
CA ALA A 54 5.29 -2.17 9.12
C ALA A 54 6.43 -1.37 9.79
N THR A 55 7.64 -1.91 9.79
CA THR A 55 8.82 -1.33 10.44
C THR A 55 9.72 -0.65 9.41
N ALA A 56 10.22 0.54 9.74
CA ALA A 56 11.24 1.23 8.98
C ALA A 56 12.62 0.55 9.15
N LYS A 57 13.59 0.94 8.30
CA LYS A 57 14.97 0.43 8.38
C LYS A 57 15.63 0.71 9.73
N THR A 58 15.22 1.78 10.40
CA THR A 58 15.68 2.21 11.73
C THR A 58 15.06 1.41 12.88
N GLY A 59 14.22 0.41 12.60
CA GLY A 59 13.53 -0.38 13.62
C GLY A 59 12.28 0.29 14.19
N THR A 60 11.95 1.51 13.77
CA THR A 60 10.77 2.25 14.25
C THR A 60 9.52 1.90 13.45
N PRO A 61 8.31 1.89 14.08
CA PRO A 61 7.06 1.72 13.35
C PRO A 61 6.86 2.82 12.31
N ARG A 62 6.38 2.44 11.12
CA ARG A 62 5.96 3.42 10.11
C ARG A 62 4.69 4.12 10.56
N ARG A 63 4.65 5.43 10.35
CA ARG A 63 3.49 6.28 10.66
C ARG A 63 2.89 6.95 9.41
N THR A 64 3.44 6.67 8.25
CA THR A 64 3.04 7.23 6.96
C THR A 64 3.08 6.18 5.87
N GLY A 65 2.31 6.42 4.79
CA GLY A 65 2.18 5.49 3.69
C GLY A 65 1.28 4.30 4.03
N TYR A 66 1.50 3.21 3.31
CA TYR A 66 0.71 1.99 3.39
C TYR A 66 1.63 0.78 3.52
N VAL A 67 1.20 -0.21 4.29
CA VAL A 67 1.96 -1.43 4.58
C VAL A 67 1.24 -2.61 3.96
N LEU A 68 1.99 -3.49 3.29
CA LEU A 68 1.49 -4.71 2.69
C LEU A 68 0.77 -5.53 3.76
N GLU A 69 -0.50 -5.84 3.50
CA GLU A 69 -1.28 -6.78 4.31
C GLU A 69 -0.88 -8.17 3.84
N GLN A 70 -0.20 -8.94 4.69
CA GLN A 70 0.12 -10.33 4.36
C GLN A 70 -1.20 -11.09 4.22
N PRO A 71 -1.34 -11.97 3.21
CA PRO A 71 -2.48 -12.88 3.16
C PRO A 71 -2.48 -13.65 4.48
N GLY A 72 -3.60 -13.61 5.20
CA GLY A 72 -3.76 -14.35 6.44
C GLY A 72 -3.45 -15.82 6.17
N THR A 73 -2.59 -16.40 7.01
CA THR A 73 -2.32 -17.84 7.08
C THR A 73 -3.61 -18.63 7.23
#